data_AF-A0A6M8HXA7-F1
#
_entry.id   AF-A0A6M8HXA7-F1
#
_cell.length_a   1.000
_cell.length_b   1.000
_cell.length_c   1.000
_cell.angle_alpha   90.00
_cell.angle_beta   90.00
_cell.angle_gamma   90.00
#
_symmetry.space_group_name_H-M   'P 1'
#
loop_
_entity.id
_entity.type
_entity.pdbx_description
1 polymer ?
#
loop_
_entity_poly.entity_id
_entity_poly.type
_entity_poly.pdbx_seq_one_letter_code
_entity_poly.pdbx_strand_id
1 'polypeptide(L)'
;MTDDSSTCLLCGEPEELSIHDIWTDGNFQLVTCCTGLLEQIASEIDADPAWGRALLRHLGAEELTGHSLRRVSDGQGNAPVLDFKLRLTPISFPAARAFIARHHRHCGPPHAWRFGSGVMNGSSLMGVVTVGNPVAPAFNGRGIVEVNRLCIRGDLDPMLRWNVAPSCTRTLPPKPSAAVSSASSPTSVLMKQALACVQVDGSATVPPAGEAGIAGAVPGRTGMRGSPRNDGHAPCGQSPRLVPG
;
A
#
# COMPACT_ATOMS: atom_id res chain seq x y z
N MET A 1 -23.71 -6.95 -35.98
CA MET A 1 -24.93 -6.62 -35.22
C MET A 1 -25.37 -7.91 -34.55
N THR A 2 -24.74 -8.26 -33.43
CA THR A 2 -25.13 -9.41 -32.61
C THR A 2 -25.77 -8.81 -31.38
N ASP A 3 -27.09 -8.61 -31.49
CA ASP A 3 -27.95 -8.33 -30.34
C ASP A 3 -28.23 -9.68 -29.68
N ASP A 4 -27.25 -10.15 -28.90
CA ASP A 4 -27.39 -11.31 -28.02
C ASP A 4 -27.73 -10.77 -26.62
N SER A 5 -28.80 -9.97 -26.56
CA SER A 5 -29.29 -9.41 -25.30
C SER A 5 -30.13 -10.48 -24.61
N SER A 6 -29.45 -11.32 -23.82
CA SER A 6 -30.11 -12.19 -22.85
C SER A 6 -31.03 -11.36 -21.97
N THR A 7 -32.23 -11.87 -21.68
CA THR A 7 -33.18 -11.19 -20.80
C THR A 7 -32.87 -11.50 -19.35
N CYS A 8 -32.83 -10.49 -18.49
CA CYS A 8 -32.60 -10.69 -17.06
C CYS A 8 -33.77 -11.45 -16.43
N LEU A 9 -33.48 -12.55 -15.75
CA LEU A 9 -34.49 -13.41 -15.12
C LEU A 9 -35.17 -12.77 -13.90
N LEU A 10 -34.62 -11.67 -13.37
CA LEU A 10 -35.09 -11.03 -12.15
C LEU A 10 -36.03 -9.83 -12.43
N CYS A 11 -35.77 -9.06 -13.48
CA CYS A 11 -36.61 -7.90 -13.83
C CYS A 11 -37.30 -8.00 -15.20
N GLY A 12 -36.91 -8.94 -16.06
CA GLY A 12 -37.50 -9.11 -17.40
C GLY A 12 -37.03 -8.12 -18.47
N GLU A 13 -36.15 -7.19 -18.10
CA GLU A 13 -35.51 -6.24 -19.03
C GLU A 13 -34.26 -6.85 -19.69
N PRO A 14 -33.73 -6.26 -20.78
CA PRO A 14 -32.43 -6.65 -21.34
C PRO A 14 -31.36 -6.67 -20.24
N GLU A 15 -30.60 -7.77 -20.18
CA GLU A 15 -29.57 -7.92 -19.15
C GLU A 15 -28.45 -6.91 -19.40
N GLU A 16 -28.20 -6.08 -18.39
CA GLU A 16 -27.09 -5.15 -18.35
C GLU A 16 -26.22 -5.53 -17.15
N LEU A 17 -24.94 -5.77 -17.41
CA LEU A 17 -23.91 -6.00 -16.39
C LEU A 17 -22.60 -5.43 -16.92
N SER A 18 -22.10 -4.36 -16.30
CA SER A 18 -20.84 -3.74 -16.68
C SER A 18 -20.15 -3.10 -15.48
N ILE A 19 -18.85 -2.79 -15.62
CA ILE A 19 -18.11 -2.02 -14.62
C ILE A 19 -18.35 -0.53 -14.88
N HIS A 20 -18.87 0.18 -13.89
CA HIS A 20 -19.01 1.63 -13.92
C HIS A 20 -17.66 2.33 -13.73
N ASP A 21 -16.97 1.99 -12.64
CA ASP A 21 -15.72 2.62 -12.22
C ASP A 21 -14.91 1.66 -11.33
N ILE A 22 -13.59 1.86 -11.32
CA ILE A 22 -12.65 1.21 -10.40
C ILE A 22 -11.80 2.29 -9.77
N TRP A 23 -11.95 2.46 -8.46
CA TRP A 23 -11.24 3.49 -7.71
C TRP A 23 -9.81 3.09 -7.38
N THR A 24 -9.00 4.10 -7.09
CA THR A 24 -7.58 3.92 -6.77
C THR A 24 -7.33 3.07 -5.54
N ASP A 25 -8.26 2.89 -4.62
CA ASP A 25 -8.10 1.99 -3.47
C ASP A 25 -8.46 0.52 -3.78
N GLY A 26 -8.88 0.23 -5.01
CA GLY A 26 -9.28 -1.09 -5.48
C GLY A 26 -10.76 -1.38 -5.26
N ASN A 27 -11.55 -0.44 -4.76
CA ASN A 27 -13.01 -0.57 -4.79
C ASN A 27 -13.52 -0.42 -6.23
N PHE A 28 -14.69 -0.99 -6.51
CA PHE A 28 -15.31 -0.90 -7.83
C PHE A 28 -16.82 -0.79 -7.72
N GLN A 29 -17.45 -0.32 -8.79
CA GLN A 29 -18.89 -0.22 -8.91
C GLN A 29 -19.35 -0.92 -10.18
N LEU A 30 -20.42 -1.71 -10.05
CA LEU A 30 -21.09 -2.35 -11.17
C LEU A 30 -22.34 -1.55 -11.55
N VAL A 31 -22.65 -1.51 -12.84
CA VAL A 31 -23.97 -1.16 -13.35
C VAL A 31 -24.69 -2.45 -13.66
N THR A 32 -25.92 -2.56 -13.15
CA THR A 32 -26.82 -3.67 -13.45
C THR A 32 -28.19 -3.15 -13.84
N CYS A 33 -28.94 -3.93 -14.64
CA CYS A 33 -30.30 -3.57 -15.03
C CYS A 33 -31.29 -3.48 -13.84
N CYS A 34 -31.03 -4.18 -12.73
CA CYS A 34 -31.82 -4.08 -11.51
C CYS A 34 -30.99 -4.41 -10.26
N THR A 35 -31.52 -4.05 -9.09
CA THR A 35 -30.89 -4.34 -7.78
C THR A 35 -30.79 -5.84 -7.51
N GLY A 36 -31.76 -6.64 -7.95
CA GLY A 36 -31.73 -8.09 -7.74
C GLY A 36 -30.51 -8.74 -8.41
N LEU A 37 -30.18 -8.30 -9.64
CA LEU A 37 -28.98 -8.78 -10.33
C LEU A 37 -27.70 -8.34 -9.61
N LEU A 38 -27.66 -7.09 -9.11
CA LEU A 38 -26.53 -6.60 -8.32
C LEU A 38 -26.31 -7.44 -7.06
N GLU A 39 -27.37 -7.71 -6.30
CA GLU A 39 -27.31 -8.51 -5.07
C GLU A 39 -26.85 -9.95 -5.37
N GLN A 40 -27.37 -10.56 -6.44
CA GLN A 40 -26.95 -11.89 -6.86
C GLN A 40 -25.47 -11.91 -7.23
N ILE A 41 -25.02 -11.02 -8.12
CA ILE A 41 -23.62 -10.94 -8.54
C ILE A 41 -22.70 -10.65 -7.35
N ALA A 42 -23.07 -9.73 -6.47
CA ALA A 42 -22.30 -9.44 -5.27
C ALA A 42 -22.16 -10.66 -4.36
N SER A 43 -23.25 -11.41 -4.14
CA SER A 43 -23.23 -12.65 -3.37
C SER A 43 -22.37 -13.74 -4.02
N GLU A 44 -22.39 -13.84 -5.35
CA GLU A 44 -21.56 -14.82 -6.08
C GLU A 44 -20.07 -14.44 -6.04
N ILE A 45 -19.73 -13.14 -6.13
CA ILE A 45 -18.34 -12.65 -5.98
C ILE A 45 -17.81 -12.98 -4.58
N ASP A 46 -18.63 -12.79 -3.54
CA ASP A 46 -18.25 -13.08 -2.14
C ASP A 46 -18.07 -14.59 -1.91
N ALA A 47 -18.98 -15.41 -2.45
CA ALA A 47 -18.94 -16.86 -2.32
C ALA A 47 -17.77 -17.51 -3.09
N ASP A 48 -17.46 -17.00 -4.28
CA ASP A 48 -16.33 -17.45 -5.10
C ASP A 48 -15.55 -16.26 -5.69
N PRO A 49 -14.53 -15.75 -4.96
CA PRO A 49 -13.68 -14.67 -5.45
C PRO A 49 -12.85 -15.04 -6.70
N ALA A 50 -12.67 -16.34 -7.00
CA ALA A 50 -12.00 -16.76 -8.23
C ALA A 50 -12.93 -16.61 -9.44
N TRP A 51 -14.21 -16.97 -9.27
CA TRP A 51 -15.25 -16.64 -10.24
C TRP A 51 -15.41 -15.12 -10.39
N GLY A 52 -15.49 -14.37 -9.29
CA GLY A 52 -15.60 -12.91 -9.32
C GLY A 52 -14.43 -12.24 -10.06
N ARG A 53 -13.21 -12.77 -9.89
CA ARG A 53 -12.05 -12.36 -10.69
C ARG A 53 -12.24 -12.63 -12.19
N ALA A 54 -12.74 -13.81 -12.55
CA ALA A 54 -12.97 -14.17 -13.95
C ALA A 54 -14.04 -13.27 -14.58
N LEU A 55 -15.14 -13.01 -13.85
CA LEU A 55 -16.18 -12.07 -14.25
C LEU A 55 -15.61 -10.67 -14.48
N LEU A 56 -14.92 -10.08 -13.51
CA LEU A 56 -14.40 -8.72 -13.64
C LEU A 56 -13.39 -8.57 -14.78
N ARG A 57 -12.61 -9.61 -15.07
CA ARG A 57 -11.75 -9.65 -16.26
C ARG A 57 -12.55 -9.67 -17.54
N HIS A 58 -13.61 -10.48 -17.60
CA HIS A 58 -14.52 -10.51 -18.76
C HIS A 58 -15.20 -9.16 -18.99
N LEU A 59 -15.57 -8.46 -17.91
CA LEU A 59 -16.16 -7.12 -17.95
C LEU A 59 -15.15 -5.98 -18.25
N GLY A 60 -13.87 -6.30 -18.47
CA GLY A 60 -12.88 -5.33 -18.93
C GLY A 60 -12.07 -4.64 -17.82
N ALA A 61 -11.97 -5.21 -16.61
CA ALA A 61 -11.27 -4.57 -15.50
C ALA A 61 -9.78 -4.30 -15.79
N GLU A 62 -9.10 -5.17 -16.56
CA GLU A 62 -7.67 -4.98 -16.87
C GLU A 62 -7.45 -3.87 -17.90
N GLU A 63 -8.39 -3.71 -18.84
CA GLU A 63 -8.42 -2.67 -19.86
C GLU A 63 -8.69 -1.31 -19.23
N LEU A 64 -9.66 -1.23 -18.32
CA LEU A 64 -9.99 0.00 -17.58
C LEU A 64 -8.84 0.50 -16.71
N THR A 65 -8.09 -0.43 -16.11
CA THR A 65 -7.05 -0.08 -15.13
C THR A 65 -5.63 -0.12 -15.70
N GLY A 66 -5.42 -0.74 -16.86
CA GLY A 66 -4.10 -1.06 -17.40
C GLY A 66 -3.29 -2.02 -16.52
N HIS A 67 -3.95 -2.77 -15.64
CA HIS A 67 -3.29 -3.59 -14.63
C HIS A 67 -3.86 -5.00 -14.56
N SER A 68 -2.96 -5.99 -14.49
CA SER A 68 -3.41 -7.38 -14.38
C SER A 68 -4.03 -7.67 -13.01
N LEU A 69 -5.29 -8.10 -13.03
CA LEU A 69 -6.08 -8.46 -11.87
C LEU A 69 -5.64 -9.83 -11.36
N ARG A 70 -4.98 -9.84 -10.19
CA ARG A 70 -4.43 -11.05 -9.58
C ARG A 70 -5.50 -11.78 -8.78
N ARG A 71 -6.28 -11.07 -7.96
CA ARG A 71 -7.33 -11.62 -7.09
C ARG A 71 -8.41 -10.56 -6.81
N VAL A 72 -9.56 -11.04 -6.37
CA VAL A 72 -10.56 -10.26 -5.64
C VAL A 72 -10.48 -10.73 -4.18
N SER A 73 -10.54 -9.82 -3.21
CA SER A 73 -10.59 -10.22 -1.80
C SER A 73 -11.91 -10.95 -1.51
N ASP A 74 -11.90 -11.84 -0.54
CA ASP A 74 -13.08 -12.54 -0.02
C ASP A 74 -14.01 -11.64 0.81
N GLY A 75 -13.72 -10.33 0.91
CA GLY A 75 -14.57 -9.33 1.57
C GLY A 75 -14.60 -9.44 3.09
N GLN A 76 -14.60 -10.66 3.66
CA GLN A 76 -14.78 -10.98 5.07
C GLN A 76 -15.90 -10.14 5.72
N GLY A 77 -17.00 -9.92 4.99
CA GLY A 77 -18.12 -9.06 5.40
C GLY A 77 -18.00 -7.57 5.06
N ASN A 78 -16.96 -7.16 4.31
CA ASN A 78 -16.80 -5.84 3.70
C ASN A 78 -16.89 -5.95 2.16
N ALA A 79 -16.96 -4.80 1.49
CA ALA A 79 -16.92 -4.76 0.04
C ALA A 79 -15.62 -5.39 -0.51
N PRO A 80 -15.70 -6.24 -1.55
CA PRO A 80 -14.52 -6.84 -2.14
C PRO A 80 -13.61 -5.79 -2.79
N VAL A 81 -12.31 -5.93 -2.59
CA VAL A 81 -11.27 -5.04 -3.12
C VAL A 81 -10.42 -5.80 -4.15
N LEU A 82 -10.04 -5.09 -5.21
CA LEU A 82 -9.19 -5.61 -6.27
C LEU A 82 -7.72 -5.64 -5.86
N ASP A 83 -7.12 -6.82 -5.97
CA ASP A 83 -5.70 -7.06 -5.80
C ASP A 83 -5.08 -7.23 -7.18
N PHE A 84 -4.45 -6.15 -7.66
CA PHE A 84 -3.57 -6.19 -8.81
C PHE A 84 -2.22 -6.72 -8.38
N LYS A 85 -1.51 -7.39 -9.29
CA LYS A 85 -0.15 -7.89 -9.01
C LYS A 85 0.73 -6.76 -8.46
N LEU A 86 1.14 -6.88 -7.19
CA LEU A 86 1.94 -5.84 -6.51
C LEU A 86 3.22 -5.54 -7.30
N ARG A 87 3.51 -4.25 -7.46
CA ARG A 87 4.70 -3.77 -8.16
C ARG A 87 5.56 -2.92 -7.24
N LEU A 88 6.86 -3.09 -7.37
CA LEU A 88 7.84 -2.23 -6.71
C LEU A 88 8.17 -1.06 -7.62
N THR A 89 8.17 0.14 -7.05
CA THR A 89 8.50 1.37 -7.77
C THR A 89 9.62 2.11 -7.03
N PRO A 90 10.55 2.75 -7.76
CA PRO A 90 11.34 3.84 -7.17
C PRO A 90 10.41 4.87 -6.55
N ILE A 91 10.86 5.48 -5.46
CA ILE A 91 10.16 6.59 -4.81
C ILE A 91 11.16 7.69 -4.50
N SER A 92 10.72 8.95 -4.51
CA SER A 92 11.56 10.06 -4.09
C SER A 92 11.56 10.21 -2.56
N PHE A 93 12.62 10.80 -2.01
CA PHE A 93 12.71 11.03 -0.58
C PHE A 93 11.54 11.88 -0.04
N PRO A 94 11.16 13.01 -0.70
CA PRO A 94 10.03 13.80 -0.24
C PRO A 94 8.71 13.03 -0.26
N ALA A 95 8.45 12.23 -1.30
CA ALA A 95 7.23 11.45 -1.41
C ALA A 95 7.16 10.36 -0.32
N ALA A 96 8.26 9.64 -0.07
CA ALA A 96 8.34 8.67 1.01
C ALA A 96 8.12 9.31 2.39
N ARG A 97 8.75 10.46 2.65
CA ARG A 97 8.55 11.20 3.90
C ARG A 97 7.11 11.66 4.08
N ALA A 98 6.48 12.17 3.02
CA ALA A 98 5.07 12.59 3.05
C ALA A 98 4.14 11.40 3.32
N PHE A 99 4.40 10.25 2.71
CA PHE A 99 3.65 9.02 2.97
C PHE A 99 3.80 8.56 4.43
N ILE A 100 5.04 8.52 4.94
CA ILE A 100 5.33 8.12 6.32
C ILE A 100 4.68 9.08 7.32
N ALA A 101 4.74 10.39 7.09
CA ALA A 101 4.12 11.38 7.96
C ALA A 101 2.59 11.20 8.07
N ARG A 102 1.94 10.77 6.98
CA ARG A 102 0.49 10.53 6.96
C ARG A 102 0.07 9.20 7.61
N HIS A 103 0.87 8.14 7.43
CA HIS A 103 0.41 6.78 7.74
C HIS A 103 1.18 6.10 8.89
N HIS A 104 2.38 6.55 9.22
CA HIS A 104 3.20 5.92 10.25
C HIS A 104 2.90 6.52 11.63
N ARG A 105 2.03 5.87 12.38
CA ARG A 105 1.50 6.38 13.66
C ARG A 105 2.54 6.52 14.77
N HIS A 106 3.61 5.73 14.74
CA HIS A 106 4.52 5.60 15.88
C HIS A 106 5.81 6.42 15.76
N CYS A 107 6.24 6.73 14.54
CA CYS A 107 7.51 7.40 14.31
C CYS A 107 7.38 8.38 13.16
N GLY A 108 7.96 9.56 13.33
CA GLY A 108 8.05 10.54 12.26
C GLY A 108 8.90 10.07 11.08
N PRO A 109 8.80 10.78 9.95
CA PRO A 109 9.60 10.52 8.76
C PRO A 109 11.10 10.63 9.07
N PRO A 110 11.96 9.85 8.39
CA PRO A 110 13.39 9.91 8.58
C PRO A 110 13.95 11.25 8.07
N HIS A 111 15.04 11.71 8.69
CA HIS A 111 15.73 12.96 8.31
C HIS A 111 16.68 12.78 7.13
N ALA A 112 17.25 11.58 6.98
CA ALA A 112 18.13 11.22 5.88
C ALA A 112 17.85 9.77 5.46
N TRP A 113 18.25 9.43 4.24
CA TRP A 113 18.20 8.08 3.70
C TRP A 113 19.32 7.90 2.66
N ARG A 114 19.53 6.67 2.21
CA ARG A 114 20.31 6.36 1.01
C ARG A 114 19.39 6.18 -0.18
N PHE A 115 18.37 5.34 -0.02
CA PHE A 115 17.37 5.05 -1.05
C PHE A 115 16.11 4.45 -0.42
N GLY A 116 15.11 4.16 -1.25
CA GLY A 116 13.92 3.44 -0.84
C GLY A 116 13.03 3.07 -2.02
N SER A 117 11.90 2.46 -1.71
CA SER A 117 10.95 2.00 -2.71
C SER A 117 9.53 2.06 -2.19
N GLY A 118 8.58 2.26 -3.11
CA GLY A 118 7.15 2.10 -2.87
C GLY A 118 6.65 0.74 -3.34
N VAL A 119 5.58 0.26 -2.72
CA VAL A 119 4.77 -0.87 -3.22
C VAL A 119 3.46 -0.34 -3.75
N MET A 120 3.16 -0.66 -5.00
CA MET A 120 1.94 -0.29 -5.70
C MET A 120 0.99 -1.48 -5.82
N ASN A 121 -0.30 -1.26 -5.56
CA ASN A 121 -1.39 -2.10 -6.02
C ASN A 121 -2.13 -1.34 -7.13
N GLY A 122 -2.02 -1.79 -8.37
CA GLY A 122 -2.51 -1.02 -9.51
C GLY A 122 -1.84 0.35 -9.58
N SER A 123 -2.63 1.42 -9.55
CA SER A 123 -2.14 2.81 -9.52
C SER A 123 -1.97 3.38 -8.11
N SER A 124 -2.11 2.53 -7.09
CA SER A 124 -2.23 2.95 -5.69
C SER A 124 -0.99 2.64 -4.88
N LEU A 125 -0.44 3.65 -4.20
CA LEU A 125 0.72 3.47 -3.30
C LEU A 125 0.25 2.90 -1.95
N MET A 126 0.61 1.63 -1.70
CA MET A 126 0.20 0.88 -0.51
C MET A 126 1.16 1.03 0.65
N GLY A 127 2.45 1.20 0.36
CA GLY A 127 3.48 1.27 1.38
C GLY A 127 4.82 1.73 0.82
N VAL A 128 5.72 2.09 1.73
CA VAL A 128 7.07 2.55 1.42
C VAL A 128 8.08 1.92 2.38
N VAL A 129 9.28 1.70 1.88
CA VAL A 129 10.47 1.39 2.67
C VAL A 129 11.51 2.48 2.46
N THR A 130 12.16 2.92 3.54
CA THR A 130 13.31 3.82 3.47
C THR A 130 14.51 3.15 4.11
N VAL A 131 15.64 3.21 3.42
CA VAL A 131 16.89 2.55 3.80
C VAL A 131 17.97 3.60 3.99
N GLY A 132 18.77 3.46 5.03
CA GLY A 132 19.81 4.42 5.40
C GLY A 132 21.06 3.75 5.94
N ASN A 133 21.95 4.56 6.49
CA ASN A 133 23.11 4.03 7.20
C ASN A 133 22.65 3.32 8.49
N PRO A 134 23.37 2.26 8.91
CA PRO A 134 23.10 1.60 10.18
C PRO A 134 23.19 2.58 11.35
N VAL A 135 22.30 2.42 12.34
CA VAL A 135 22.32 3.20 13.57
C VAL A 135 23.61 2.93 14.35
N ALA A 136 24.07 1.68 14.36
CA ALA A 136 25.34 1.30 14.97
C ALA A 136 26.51 1.67 14.02
N PRO A 137 27.34 2.68 14.36
CA PRO A 137 28.35 3.23 13.44
C PRO A 137 29.41 2.21 13.02
N ALA A 138 29.66 1.19 13.84
CA ALA A 138 30.59 0.11 13.56
C ALA A 138 30.25 -0.67 12.27
N PHE A 139 28.99 -0.64 11.82
CA PHE A 139 28.55 -1.27 10.56
C PHE A 139 28.56 -0.33 9.36
N ASN A 140 28.77 0.97 9.59
CA ASN A 140 28.82 1.93 8.50
C ASN A 140 30.07 1.70 7.64
N GLY A 141 29.94 1.88 6.32
CA GLY A 141 31.03 1.64 5.36
C GLY A 141 31.35 0.15 5.09
N ARG A 142 30.69 -0.80 5.77
CA ARG A 142 30.91 -2.25 5.57
C ARG A 142 29.98 -2.90 4.54
N GLY A 143 29.43 -2.08 3.63
CA GLY A 143 28.36 -2.53 2.74
C GLY A 143 27.08 -2.92 3.49
N ILE A 144 26.85 -2.43 4.71
CA ILE A 144 25.62 -2.72 5.47
C ILE A 144 24.72 -1.49 5.43
N VAL A 145 23.43 -1.71 5.19
CA VAL A 145 22.37 -0.69 5.24
C VAL A 145 21.27 -1.14 6.18
N GLU A 146 20.51 -0.18 6.72
CA GLU A 146 19.42 -0.46 7.67
C GLU A 146 18.10 0.09 7.13
N VAL A 147 17.03 -0.70 7.26
CA VAL A 147 15.67 -0.21 7.03
C VAL A 147 15.30 0.77 8.14
N ASN A 148 15.28 2.07 7.84
CA ASN A 148 14.91 3.08 8.83
C ASN A 148 13.39 3.10 9.08
N ARG A 149 12.60 2.92 8.01
CA ARG A 149 11.13 2.89 8.09
C ARG A 149 10.58 1.87 7.12
N LEU A 150 9.57 1.16 7.60
CA LEU A 150 8.66 0.35 6.82
C LEU A 150 7.25 0.85 7.17
N CYS A 151 6.59 1.50 6.22
CA CYS A 151 5.29 2.10 6.44
C CYS A 151 4.30 1.59 5.41
N ILE A 152 3.12 1.17 5.86
CA ILE A 152 2.02 0.68 5.04
C ILE A 152 0.78 1.47 5.44
N ARG A 153 -0.08 1.78 4.46
CA ARG A 153 -1.34 2.48 4.72
C ARG A 153 -2.22 1.65 5.65
N GLY A 154 -2.79 2.29 6.67
CA GLY A 154 -3.50 1.59 7.75
C GLY A 154 -4.96 1.24 7.46
N ASP A 155 -5.47 1.62 6.29
CA ASP A 155 -6.84 1.43 5.79
C ASP A 155 -6.94 0.28 4.78
N LEU A 156 -5.84 -0.38 4.43
CA LEU A 156 -5.83 -1.45 3.42
C LEU A 156 -6.64 -2.66 3.87
N ASP A 157 -7.22 -3.38 2.92
CA ASP A 157 -7.77 -4.70 3.18
C ASP A 157 -6.71 -5.66 3.82
N PRO A 158 -7.06 -6.49 4.82
CA PRO A 158 -6.12 -7.42 5.46
C PRO A 158 -5.35 -8.31 4.49
N MET A 159 -5.97 -8.79 3.41
CA MET A 159 -5.33 -9.60 2.37
C MET A 159 -4.21 -8.83 1.67
N LEU A 160 -4.44 -7.54 1.38
CA LEU A 160 -3.42 -6.68 0.77
C LEU A 160 -2.28 -6.38 1.74
N ARG A 161 -2.58 -6.10 3.01
CA ARG A 161 -1.56 -5.80 4.04
C ARG A 161 -0.51 -6.90 4.15
N TRP A 162 -0.95 -8.15 4.16
CA TRP A 162 -0.05 -9.31 4.26
C TRP A 162 0.93 -9.41 3.08
N ASN A 163 0.50 -9.01 1.88
CA ASN A 163 1.32 -9.09 0.68
C ASN A 163 2.28 -7.88 0.53
N VAL A 164 1.93 -6.72 1.09
CA VAL A 164 2.70 -5.48 0.93
C VAL A 164 4.01 -5.50 1.75
N ALA A 165 3.97 -5.90 3.01
CA ALA A 165 5.15 -5.84 3.88
C ALA A 165 6.35 -6.67 3.37
N PRO A 166 6.18 -7.93 2.94
CA PRO A 166 7.27 -8.72 2.34
C PRO A 166 7.70 -8.19 0.97
N SER A 167 6.80 -7.54 0.24
CA SER A 167 7.13 -6.96 -1.07
C SER A 167 8.05 -5.76 -0.93
N CYS A 168 7.75 -4.84 0.01
CA CYS A 168 8.58 -3.67 0.30
C CYS A 168 10.05 -4.05 0.53
N THR A 169 10.29 -5.13 1.27
CA THR A 169 11.63 -5.59 1.65
C THR A 169 12.34 -6.41 0.57
N ARG A 170 11.64 -6.89 -0.47
CA ARG A 170 12.25 -7.62 -1.60
C ARG A 170 13.15 -6.75 -2.48
N THR A 171 13.07 -5.43 -2.33
CA THR A 171 14.01 -4.48 -2.95
C THR A 171 15.40 -4.51 -2.31
N LEU A 172 15.51 -5.11 -1.13
CA LEU A 172 16.79 -5.32 -0.47
C LEU A 172 17.45 -6.57 -1.05
N PRO A 173 18.79 -6.58 -1.22
CA PRO A 173 19.50 -7.80 -1.57
C PRO A 173 19.23 -8.90 -0.53
N PRO A 174 19.34 -10.18 -0.92
CA PRO A 174 19.04 -11.30 -0.04
C PRO A 174 19.86 -11.21 1.25
N LYS A 175 19.25 -11.57 2.39
CA LYS A 175 19.97 -11.65 3.66
C LYS A 175 21.12 -12.66 3.52
N PRO A 176 22.34 -12.34 3.97
CA PRO A 176 23.35 -13.36 4.14
C PRO A 176 22.86 -14.37 5.21
N SER A 177 23.25 -15.63 5.05
CA SER A 177 22.88 -16.79 5.87
C SER A 177 23.29 -16.73 7.35
N ALA A 178 23.77 -15.58 7.85
CA ALA A 178 24.39 -15.44 9.17
C ALA A 178 23.87 -14.26 10.02
N ALA A 179 22.65 -13.77 9.81
CA ALA A 179 22.02 -12.80 10.73
C ALA A 179 20.90 -13.47 11.55
N VAL A 180 21.30 -14.11 12.66
CA VAL A 180 20.40 -14.50 13.74
C VAL A 180 19.91 -13.24 14.46
N SER A 181 18.60 -13.06 14.52
CA SER A 181 17.94 -12.55 15.73
C SER A 181 16.51 -13.10 15.74
N SER A 182 16.31 -14.01 16.68
CA SER A 182 15.05 -14.66 17.02
C SER A 182 14.07 -13.67 17.63
N ALA A 183 12.80 -13.80 17.24
CA ALA A 183 11.66 -13.67 18.14
C ALA A 183 10.40 -14.12 17.41
N SER A 184 10.03 -15.37 17.62
CA SER A 184 8.71 -15.92 17.36
C SER A 184 7.69 -15.34 18.36
N SER A 185 6.59 -14.79 17.85
CA SER A 185 5.23 -14.98 18.41
C SER A 185 4.19 -14.35 17.45
N PRO A 186 3.12 -15.07 17.06
CA PRO A 186 2.14 -14.62 16.11
C PRO A 186 1.04 -13.81 16.83
N THR A 187 1.32 -12.57 17.22
CA THR A 187 0.24 -11.59 17.58
C THR A 187 0.69 -10.13 17.71
N SER A 188 1.91 -9.75 17.32
CA SER A 188 2.38 -8.35 17.35
C SER A 188 2.98 -7.93 16.00
N VAL A 189 2.12 -7.78 14.98
CA VAL A 189 2.51 -7.18 13.69
C VAL A 189 2.55 -5.64 13.77
N LEU A 190 2.18 -5.07 14.92
CA LEU A 190 2.39 -3.66 15.28
C LEU A 190 3.50 -3.57 16.33
N MET A 191 4.53 -2.76 16.07
CA MET A 191 5.69 -2.45 16.95
C MET A 191 6.78 -3.52 17.11
N LYS A 192 7.45 -3.85 16.01
CA LYS A 192 8.92 -3.77 16.00
C LYS A 192 9.31 -2.96 14.76
N GLN A 193 9.97 -1.82 14.95
CA GLN A 193 10.76 -1.21 13.89
C GLN A 193 11.60 -2.35 13.30
N ALA A 194 11.43 -2.65 12.02
CA ALA A 194 12.27 -3.63 11.35
C ALA A 194 13.68 -3.03 11.25
N LEU A 195 14.45 -3.10 12.34
CA LEU A 195 15.91 -2.98 12.32
C LEU A 195 16.43 -4.23 11.61
N ALA A 196 16.32 -4.23 10.28
CA ALA A 196 16.95 -5.22 9.44
C ALA A 196 18.17 -4.58 8.81
N CYS A 197 19.35 -4.95 9.31
CA CYS A 197 20.61 -4.71 8.62
C CYS A 197 20.71 -5.68 7.45
N VAL A 198 21.00 -5.16 6.26
CA VAL A 198 21.20 -5.95 5.05
C VAL A 198 22.57 -5.61 4.46
N GLN A 199 23.31 -6.64 4.06
CA GLN A 199 24.56 -6.46 3.34
C GLN A 199 24.24 -6.24 1.86
N VAL A 200 24.72 -5.13 1.32
CA VAL A 200 24.62 -4.74 -0.08
C VAL A 200 26.00 -4.88 -0.71
N ASP A 201 26.08 -5.56 -1.85
CA ASP A 201 27.24 -5.44 -2.72
C ASP A 201 27.25 -4.01 -3.28
N GLY A 202 28.44 -3.40 -3.39
CA GLY A 202 28.62 -1.97 -3.68
C GLY A 202 28.07 -1.45 -5.03
N SER A 203 27.25 -2.23 -5.73
CA SER A 203 26.67 -1.95 -7.05
C SER A 203 25.16 -1.69 -7.05
N ALA A 204 24.47 -1.71 -5.89
CA ALA A 204 23.03 -1.49 -5.82
C ALA A 204 22.66 -0.04 -6.23
N THR A 205 22.42 0.15 -7.53
CA THR A 205 21.90 1.37 -8.12
C THR A 205 20.38 1.26 -8.16
N VAL A 206 19.69 2.09 -7.37
CA VAL A 206 18.26 2.33 -7.58
C VAL A 206 18.17 3.21 -8.83
N PRO A 207 17.39 2.83 -9.86
CA PRO A 207 17.24 3.68 -11.04
C PRO A 207 16.72 5.06 -10.60
N PRO A 208 17.18 6.15 -11.24
CA PRO A 208 16.75 7.49 -10.89
C PRO A 208 15.22 7.55 -10.95
N ALA A 209 14.61 8.22 -9.96
CA ALA A 209 13.17 8.41 -9.92
C ALA A 209 12.75 9.13 -11.20
N GLY A 210 12.16 8.40 -12.15
CA GLY A 210 11.34 9.01 -13.18
C GLY A 210 10.18 9.71 -12.48
N GLU A 211 9.81 10.89 -12.94
CA GLU A 211 8.67 11.64 -12.45
C GLU A 211 7.37 10.87 -12.73
N ALA A 212 7.05 9.88 -11.90
CA ALA A 212 5.71 9.35 -11.80
C ALA A 212 4.90 10.41 -11.07
N GLY A 213 4.23 11.26 -11.86
CA GLY A 213 3.23 12.21 -11.38
C GLY A 213 2.21 11.47 -10.52
N ILE A 214 2.35 11.58 -9.20
CA ILE A 214 1.31 11.26 -8.24
C ILE A 214 0.22 12.32 -8.42
N ALA A 215 -0.72 12.07 -9.33
CA ALA A 215 -1.90 12.90 -9.53
C ALA A 215 -2.81 12.78 -8.29
N GLY A 216 -2.56 13.64 -7.32
CA GLY A 216 -3.48 13.96 -6.23
C GLY A 216 -3.81 15.44 -6.33
N ALA A 217 -4.87 15.77 -7.06
CA ALA A 217 -5.42 17.12 -7.08
C ALA A 217 -5.96 17.47 -5.69
N VAL A 218 -5.39 18.51 -5.06
CA VAL A 218 -5.94 19.15 -3.87
C VAL A 218 -6.52 20.48 -4.33
N PRO A 219 -7.82 20.77 -4.10
CA PRO A 219 -8.37 22.08 -4.44
C PRO A 219 -7.77 23.15 -3.53
N GLY A 220 -7.24 24.20 -4.15
CA GLY A 220 -6.53 25.29 -3.49
C GLY A 220 -7.41 26.13 -2.57
N ARG A 221 -6.84 26.56 -1.45
CA ARG A 221 -7.23 27.80 -0.78
C ARG A 221 -6.00 28.66 -0.54
N THR A 222 -6.02 29.81 -1.19
CA THR A 222 -5.16 30.98 -0.99
C THR A 222 -5.35 31.60 0.40
N GLY A 223 -4.28 32.04 1.04
CA GLY A 223 -4.35 33.15 2.00
C GLY A 223 -3.40 33.13 3.20
N MET A 224 -2.38 34.00 3.12
CA MET A 224 -1.77 34.79 4.22
C MET A 224 -0.80 34.15 5.24
N ARG A 225 0.47 34.55 5.07
CA ARG A 225 1.46 35.15 6.01
C ARG A 225 1.58 34.62 7.46
N GLY A 226 2.83 34.33 7.83
CA GLY A 226 3.36 34.57 9.18
C GLY A 226 4.36 33.51 9.66
N SER A 227 5.66 33.74 9.47
CA SER A 227 6.68 33.09 10.30
C SER A 227 6.60 33.66 11.73
N PRO A 228 6.91 32.84 12.74
CA PRO A 228 8.19 33.07 13.42
C PRO A 228 8.95 31.78 13.73
N ARG A 229 10.27 31.96 13.83
CA ARG A 229 11.24 30.99 14.34
C ARG A 229 10.89 30.63 15.77
N ASN A 230 11.02 29.36 16.15
CA ASN A 230 11.25 29.00 17.54
C ASN A 230 12.21 27.81 17.63
N ASP A 231 13.39 28.11 18.15
CA ASP A 231 14.40 27.15 18.57
C ASP A 231 13.93 26.52 19.89
N GLY A 232 13.86 25.19 19.95
CA GLY A 232 13.40 24.50 21.15
C GLY A 232 13.59 23.00 21.04
N HIS A 233 14.83 22.54 21.25
CA HIS A 233 15.17 21.16 21.54
C HIS A 233 14.46 20.73 22.84
N ALA A 234 13.63 19.69 22.79
CA ALA A 234 13.17 18.97 23.97
C ALA A 234 13.52 17.47 23.81
N PRO A 235 14.34 16.88 24.69
CA PRO A 235 14.65 15.47 24.65
C PRO A 235 13.46 14.61 25.10
N CYS A 236 13.29 13.48 24.42
CA CYS A 236 12.29 12.47 24.70
C CYS A 236 12.60 11.73 26.01
N GLY A 237 11.64 11.68 26.93
CA GLY A 237 11.65 10.76 28.06
C GLY A 237 11.44 11.41 29.42
N GLN A 238 10.17 11.59 29.80
CA GLN A 238 9.71 11.55 31.19
C GLN A 238 8.17 11.53 31.22
N SER A 239 7.61 10.39 31.62
CA SER A 239 6.16 10.28 31.92
C SER A 239 5.84 11.12 33.17
N PRO A 240 4.73 11.87 33.21
CA PRO A 240 4.31 12.52 34.43
C PRO A 240 3.86 11.47 35.47
N ARG A 241 4.46 11.52 36.67
CA ARG A 241 4.01 10.73 37.83
C ARG A 241 2.64 11.26 38.27
N LEU A 242 1.65 10.36 38.33
CA LEU A 242 0.41 10.58 39.07
C LEU A 242 0.75 10.63 40.57
N VAL A 243 0.32 11.71 41.24
CA VAL A 243 0.33 11.82 42.70
C VAL A 243 -1.03 11.30 43.20
N PRO A 244 -1.10 10.36 44.16
CA PRO A 244 -2.37 10.04 44.81
C PRO A 244 -2.68 11.11 45.86
N GLY A 245 -3.98 11.36 46.06
CA GLY A 245 -4.51 12.40 46.95
C GLY A 245 -4.28 12.18 48.44
#